data_AF-A0A8T4T652-F1
#
_entry.id   AF-A0A8T4T652-F1
#
_cell.length_a   1.000
_cell.length_b   1.000
_cell.length_c   1.000
_cell.angle_alpha   90.00
_cell.angle_beta   90.00
_cell.angle_gamma   90.00
#
_symmetry.space_group_name_H-M   'P 1'
#
loop_
_entity.id
_entity.type
_entity.pdbx_description
1 polymer ?
#
loop_
_entity_poly.entity_id
_entity_poly.type
_entity_poly.pdbx_seq_one_letter_code
_entity_poly.pdbx_strand_id
1 'polypeptide(L)'
;MSVSWLSRMLAVAAKDELVLAQAKKNKLTIYGARAIQKRLGFLSRPTYDYDVSARHPQREARLLEKQLDRIAQGDLFFSRPSEFHKGTHKVIYAGWDNKRETKDDVGIADFSRTGKICSQAIDGVRYACLSAVEKDKRKALSSKEFAFRHKKDAEDLERIKIYKRTFGYRRRR
;
A
#
# COMPACT_ATOMS: atom_id res chain seq x y z
N MET A 1 1.95 -4.08 -31.95
CA MET A 1 2.76 -2.86 -31.70
C MET A 1 3.61 -3.12 -30.47
N SER A 2 4.94 -3.05 -30.56
CA SER A 2 5.81 -3.22 -29.39
C SER A 2 5.67 -2.01 -28.47
N VAL A 3 5.26 -2.21 -27.22
CA VAL A 3 5.25 -1.15 -26.21
C VAL A 3 6.69 -0.68 -25.99
N SER A 4 6.93 0.63 -26.08
CA SER A 4 8.26 1.18 -25.85
C SER A 4 8.72 0.91 -24.42
N TRP A 5 9.96 0.45 -24.26
CA TRP A 5 10.60 0.24 -22.96
C TRP A 5 10.55 1.50 -22.08
N LEU A 6 10.63 2.69 -22.69
CA LEU A 6 10.51 3.97 -22.01
C LEU A 6 9.11 4.19 -21.42
N SER A 7 8.05 3.97 -22.20
CA SER A 7 6.66 4.13 -21.72
C SER A 7 6.38 3.20 -20.53
N ARG A 8 6.93 2.00 -20.59
CA ARG A 8 6.83 1.00 -19.53
C ARG A 8 7.54 1.44 -18.25
N MET A 9 8.77 1.93 -18.35
CA MET A 9 9.48 2.49 -17.19
C MET A 9 8.76 3.70 -16.60
N LEU A 10 8.24 4.58 -17.45
CA LEU A 10 7.47 5.75 -17.01
C LEU A 10 6.24 5.33 -16.20
N ALA A 11 5.50 4.31 -16.64
CA ALA A 11 4.35 3.80 -15.90
C ALA A 11 4.75 3.23 -14.53
N VAL A 12 5.83 2.44 -14.46
CA VAL A 12 6.34 1.88 -13.20
C VAL A 12 6.84 2.99 -12.27
N ALA A 13 7.51 4.01 -12.80
CA ALA A 13 7.98 5.16 -12.02
C ALA A 13 6.82 6.04 -11.52
N ALA A 14 5.76 6.20 -12.31
CA ALA A 14 4.58 6.99 -11.96
C ALA A 14 3.64 6.30 -10.93
N LYS A 15 3.89 5.02 -10.58
CA LYS A 15 2.96 4.24 -9.74
C LYS A 15 2.66 4.90 -8.40
N ASP A 16 3.68 5.43 -7.72
CA ASP A 16 3.52 6.01 -6.38
C ASP A 16 2.67 7.30 -6.48
N GLU A 17 2.93 8.14 -7.49
CA GLU A 17 2.16 9.35 -7.76
C GLU A 17 0.70 9.03 -8.06
N LEU A 18 0.43 8.05 -8.93
CA LEU A 18 -0.93 7.66 -9.29
C LEU A 18 -1.73 7.10 -8.11
N VAL A 19 -1.12 6.23 -7.29
CA VAL A 19 -1.77 5.70 -6.09
C VAL A 19 -2.11 6.83 -5.12
N LEU A 20 -1.18 7.76 -4.89
CA LEU A 20 -1.38 8.90 -3.99
C LEU A 20 -2.44 9.87 -4.53
N ALA A 21 -2.43 10.16 -5.84
CA ALA A 21 -3.41 11.03 -6.49
C ALA A 21 -4.82 10.42 -6.41
N GLN A 22 -4.96 9.12 -6.68
CA GLN A 22 -6.23 8.42 -6.53
C GLN A 22 -6.69 8.39 -5.08
N ALA A 23 -5.80 8.11 -4.12
CA ALA A 23 -6.12 8.12 -2.70
C ALA A 23 -6.61 9.49 -2.23
N LYS A 24 -5.95 10.57 -2.66
CA LYS A 24 -6.36 11.96 -2.40
C LYS A 24 -7.74 12.27 -3.00
N LYS A 25 -7.93 12.01 -4.29
CA LYS A 25 -9.16 12.31 -5.04
C LYS A 25 -10.37 11.56 -4.46
N ASN A 26 -10.21 10.26 -4.21
CA ASN A 26 -11.30 9.39 -3.78
C ASN A 26 -11.40 9.30 -2.25
N LYS A 27 -10.62 10.11 -1.51
CA LYS A 27 -10.58 10.15 -0.04
C LYS A 27 -10.32 8.77 0.60
N LEU A 28 -9.54 7.94 -0.07
CA LEU A 28 -9.13 6.60 0.39
C LEU A 28 -8.09 6.73 1.50
N THR A 29 -7.98 5.70 2.34
CA THR A 29 -7.02 5.69 3.45
C THR A 29 -5.90 4.70 3.17
N ILE A 30 -4.66 5.19 3.10
CA ILE A 30 -3.47 4.35 3.03
C ILE A 30 -3.17 3.82 4.44
N TYR A 31 -2.97 2.52 4.57
CA TYR A 31 -2.64 1.86 5.83
C TYR A 31 -1.36 1.02 5.67
N GLY A 32 -1.11 0.10 6.61
CA GLY A 32 0.02 -0.83 6.52
C GLY A 32 1.38 -0.13 6.57
N ALA A 33 2.35 -0.69 5.85
CA ALA A 33 3.75 -0.26 5.91
C ALA A 33 3.96 1.16 5.37
N ARG A 34 3.26 1.56 4.29
CA ARG A 34 3.34 2.92 3.73
C ARG A 34 2.83 3.99 4.69
N ALA A 35 1.81 3.69 5.49
CA ALA A 35 1.34 4.61 6.54
C ALA A 35 2.36 4.76 7.68
N ILE A 36 3.07 3.68 8.04
CA ILE A 36 4.19 3.74 9.01
C ILE A 36 5.31 4.59 8.43
N GLN A 37 5.73 4.31 7.20
CA GLN A 37 6.79 5.03 6.51
C GLN A 37 6.53 6.54 6.46
N LYS A 38 5.31 6.94 6.07
CA LYS A 38 4.93 8.35 6.01
C LYS A 38 5.03 9.06 7.37
N ARG A 39 4.82 8.33 8.48
CA ARG A 39 4.82 8.90 9.83
C ARG A 39 6.17 8.83 10.54
N LEU A 40 6.93 7.77 10.31
CA LEU A 40 8.21 7.51 10.99
C LEU A 40 9.41 8.02 10.18
N GLY A 41 9.25 8.27 8.88
CA GLY A 41 10.34 8.68 8.00
C GLY A 41 11.49 7.67 8.05
N PHE A 42 12.70 8.14 8.35
CA PHE A 42 13.92 7.33 8.40
C PHE A 42 13.89 6.19 9.44
N LEU A 43 12.99 6.26 10.44
CA LEU A 43 12.82 5.18 11.44
C LEU A 43 12.00 4.00 10.91
N SER A 44 11.40 4.11 9.73
CA SER A 44 10.66 3.01 9.09
C SER A 44 11.57 2.10 8.27
N ARG A 45 11.12 0.89 8.00
CA ARG A 45 11.75 0.00 7.01
C ARG A 45 11.23 0.31 5.60
N PRO A 46 12.01 -0.01 4.54
CA PRO A 46 11.52 0.14 3.17
C PRO A 46 10.31 -0.76 2.88
N THR A 47 9.43 -0.27 2.00
CA THR A 47 8.22 -0.92 1.48
C THR A 47 7.90 -0.29 0.12
N TYR A 48 7.37 -1.09 -0.80
CA TYR A 48 7.18 -0.68 -2.20
C TYR A 48 5.73 -0.74 -2.66
N ASP A 49 4.95 -1.58 -2.00
CA ASP A 49 3.52 -1.83 -2.20
C ASP A 49 2.67 -0.88 -1.35
N TYR A 50 1.45 -0.59 -1.81
CA TYR A 50 0.49 0.24 -1.08
C TYR A 50 -0.70 -0.59 -0.60
N ASP A 51 -0.99 -0.51 0.69
CA ASP A 51 -2.26 -0.98 1.26
C ASP A 51 -3.27 0.17 1.32
N VAL A 52 -4.40 0.04 0.64
CA VAL A 52 -5.40 1.12 0.50
C VAL A 52 -6.80 0.65 0.90
N SER A 53 -7.40 1.33 1.86
CA SER A 53 -8.77 1.09 2.29
C SER A 53 -9.76 1.75 1.33
N ALA A 54 -10.67 0.96 0.78
CA ALA A 54 -11.67 1.39 -0.20
C ALA A 54 -13.05 0.75 0.03
N ARG A 55 -14.12 1.52 -0.19
CA ARG A 55 -15.50 0.99 -0.15
C ARG A 55 -15.78 0.00 -1.29
N HIS A 56 -15.23 0.29 -2.47
CA HIS A 56 -15.38 -0.50 -3.69
C HIS A 56 -14.01 -0.93 -4.25
N PRO A 57 -13.31 -1.89 -3.61
CA PRO A 57 -11.92 -2.21 -3.93
C PRO A 57 -11.68 -2.62 -5.39
N GLN A 58 -12.56 -3.45 -5.96
CA GLN A 58 -12.47 -3.86 -7.36
C GLN A 58 -12.51 -2.66 -8.32
N ARG A 59 -13.37 -1.68 -8.04
CA ARG A 59 -13.49 -0.47 -8.86
C ARG A 59 -12.21 0.35 -8.76
N GLU A 60 -11.68 0.54 -7.55
CA GLU A 60 -10.45 1.32 -7.34
C GLU A 60 -9.24 0.65 -7.98
N ALA A 61 -9.11 -0.67 -7.88
CA ALA A 61 -8.04 -1.43 -8.51
C ALA A 61 -8.08 -1.32 -10.05
N ARG A 62 -9.26 -1.48 -10.66
CA ARG A 62 -9.45 -1.31 -12.11
C ARG A 62 -9.20 0.12 -12.59
N LEU A 63 -9.47 1.12 -11.77
CA LEU A 63 -9.15 2.51 -12.11
C LEU A 63 -7.64 2.72 -12.17
N LEU A 64 -6.90 2.23 -11.17
CA LEU A 64 -5.45 2.34 -11.13
C LEU A 64 -4.79 1.58 -12.30
N GLU A 65 -5.24 0.35 -12.57
CA GLU A 65 -4.83 -0.47 -13.72
C GLU A 65 -4.92 0.34 -15.01
N LYS A 66 -6.11 0.87 -15.33
CA LYS A 66 -6.34 1.67 -16.54
C LYS A 66 -5.48 2.93 -16.62
N GLN A 67 -5.17 3.56 -15.48
CA GLN A 67 -4.29 4.73 -15.45
C GLN A 67 -2.83 4.34 -15.77
N LEU A 68 -2.36 3.23 -15.20
CA LEU A 68 -1.01 2.72 -15.44
C LEU A 68 -0.85 2.25 -16.88
N ASP A 69 -1.80 1.45 -17.41
CA ASP A 69 -1.80 0.99 -18.80
C ASP A 69 -1.86 2.15 -19.80
N ARG A 70 -2.60 3.22 -19.49
CA ARG A 70 -2.63 4.42 -20.32
C ARG A 70 -1.26 5.08 -20.43
N ILE A 71 -0.52 5.20 -19.32
CA ILE A 71 0.86 5.75 -19.35
C ILE A 71 1.78 4.79 -20.10
N ALA A 72 1.62 3.49 -19.86
CA ALA A 72 2.45 2.47 -20.47
C ALA A 72 2.17 2.30 -21.97
N GLN A 73 1.02 2.79 -22.46
CA GLN A 73 0.52 2.61 -23.83
C GLN A 73 0.39 1.12 -24.19
N GLY A 74 -0.05 0.30 -23.25
CA GLY A 74 -0.18 -1.14 -23.42
C GLY A 74 -0.93 -1.80 -22.28
N ASP A 75 -1.19 -3.10 -22.42
CA ASP A 75 -1.86 -3.94 -21.43
C ASP A 75 -0.80 -4.68 -20.58
N LEU A 76 -0.18 -3.94 -19.66
CA LEU A 76 0.96 -4.39 -18.85
C LEU A 76 0.61 -4.54 -17.37
N PHE A 77 -0.51 -3.98 -16.96
CA PHE A 77 -1.02 -4.03 -15.59
C PHE A 77 -2.33 -4.80 -15.58
N PHE A 78 -2.61 -5.45 -14.46
CA PHE A 78 -3.87 -6.15 -14.30
C PHE A 78 -4.27 -6.18 -12.84
N SER A 79 -5.58 -6.30 -12.61
CA SER A 79 -6.14 -6.43 -11.27
C SER A 79 -6.80 -7.78 -11.05
N ARG A 80 -6.59 -8.35 -9.87
CA ARG A 80 -7.18 -9.65 -9.47
C ARG A 80 -7.59 -9.66 -8.01
N PRO A 81 -8.62 -10.45 -7.63
CA PRO A 81 -8.94 -10.66 -6.22
C PRO A 81 -7.76 -11.32 -5.48
N SER A 82 -7.56 -10.98 -4.21
CA SER A 82 -6.58 -11.64 -3.35
C SER A 82 -7.08 -13.03 -2.96
N GLU A 83 -6.20 -14.03 -3.08
CA GLU A 83 -6.46 -15.40 -2.63
C GLU A 83 -6.53 -15.50 -1.09
N PHE A 84 -5.82 -14.63 -0.38
CA PHE A 84 -5.67 -14.68 1.08
C PHE A 84 -6.62 -13.75 1.84
N HIS A 85 -7.09 -12.68 1.19
CA HIS A 85 -7.85 -11.62 1.87
C HIS A 85 -9.14 -11.32 1.11
N LYS A 86 -10.24 -11.92 1.57
CA LYS A 86 -11.58 -11.67 1.03
C LYS A 86 -11.88 -10.17 1.01
N GLY A 87 -12.37 -9.67 -0.11
CA GLY A 87 -12.65 -8.25 -0.30
C GLY A 87 -11.42 -7.39 -0.59
N THR A 88 -10.28 -8.00 -0.93
CA THR A 88 -9.07 -7.30 -1.40
C THR A 88 -8.88 -7.55 -2.89
N HIS A 89 -8.54 -6.50 -3.64
CA HIS A 89 -8.14 -6.55 -5.05
C HIS A 89 -6.76 -5.96 -5.21
N LYS A 90 -5.86 -6.73 -5.82
CA LYS A 90 -4.49 -6.34 -6.08
C LYS A 90 -4.37 -5.74 -7.47
N VAL A 91 -3.47 -4.77 -7.63
CA VAL A 91 -3.01 -4.25 -8.92
C VAL A 91 -1.57 -4.70 -9.10
N ILE A 92 -1.30 -5.36 -10.21
CA ILE A 92 -0.05 -6.07 -10.48
C ILE A 92 0.49 -5.61 -11.82
N TYR A 93 1.79 -5.40 -11.89
CA TYR A 93 2.54 -5.24 -13.13
C TYR A 93 3.01 -6.61 -13.61
N ALA A 94 2.71 -6.98 -14.85
CA ALA A 94 2.94 -8.32 -15.42
C ALA A 94 4.41 -8.70 -15.66
N GLY A 95 5.37 -7.94 -15.13
CA GLY A 95 6.80 -8.27 -15.25
C GLY A 95 7.34 -8.20 -16.68
N TRP A 96 8.66 -8.12 -16.87
CA TRP A 96 9.25 -7.73 -18.17
C TRP A 96 8.90 -8.66 -19.35
N ASP A 97 8.53 -9.91 -19.08
CA ASP A 97 8.10 -10.90 -20.07
C ASP A 97 6.65 -10.72 -20.56
N ASN A 98 5.89 -9.80 -19.95
CA ASN A 98 4.48 -9.51 -20.23
C ASN A 98 3.56 -10.73 -20.06
N LYS A 99 3.93 -11.66 -19.18
CA LYS A 99 3.11 -12.82 -18.84
C LYS A 99 2.56 -12.65 -17.43
N ARG A 100 1.23 -12.61 -17.36
CA ARG A 100 0.51 -12.52 -16.08
C ARG A 100 0.64 -13.82 -15.30
N GLU A 101 0.57 -13.71 -13.98
CA GLU A 101 0.58 -14.84 -13.04
C GLU A 101 1.90 -15.60 -13.04
N THR A 102 3.00 -14.88 -13.29
CA THR A 102 4.35 -15.42 -13.26
C THR A 102 5.12 -14.92 -12.04
N LYS A 103 6.36 -15.40 -11.88
CA LYS A 103 7.26 -14.94 -10.81
C LYS A 103 7.77 -13.52 -11.04
N ASP A 104 7.63 -13.00 -12.25
CA ASP A 104 8.07 -11.65 -12.62
C ASP A 104 7.03 -10.58 -12.28
N ASP A 105 5.82 -11.01 -11.87
CA ASP A 105 4.75 -10.12 -11.43
C ASP A 105 5.16 -9.28 -10.22
N VAL A 106 4.95 -7.96 -10.31
CA VAL A 106 5.26 -7.01 -9.23
C VAL A 106 3.97 -6.40 -8.69
N GLY A 107 3.73 -6.57 -7.39
CA GLY A 107 2.62 -5.92 -6.69
C GLY A 107 2.78 -4.40 -6.64
N ILE A 108 1.75 -3.67 -7.06
CA ILE A 108 1.71 -2.21 -7.05
C ILE A 108 0.93 -1.70 -5.84
N ALA A 109 -0.32 -2.13 -5.72
CA ALA A 109 -1.22 -1.72 -4.65
C ALA A 109 -2.30 -2.79 -4.38
N ASP A 110 -2.66 -2.92 -3.12
CA ASP A 110 -3.75 -3.76 -2.63
C ASP A 110 -4.87 -2.85 -2.14
N PHE A 111 -6.02 -2.87 -2.81
CA PHE A 111 -7.24 -2.20 -2.38
C PHE A 111 -8.08 -3.16 -1.56
N SER A 112 -8.46 -2.79 -0.34
CA SER A 112 -9.16 -3.67 0.59
C SER A 112 -10.43 -3.03 1.12
N ARG A 113 -11.51 -3.82 1.23
CA ARG A 113 -12.70 -3.40 1.95
C ARG A 113 -12.44 -3.55 3.45
N THR A 114 -12.17 -2.44 4.11
CA THR A 114 -11.95 -2.40 5.56
C THR A 114 -13.09 -1.69 6.27
N GLY A 115 -13.22 -1.92 7.58
CA GLY A 115 -14.02 -1.05 8.44
C GLY A 115 -13.43 0.36 8.56
N LYS A 116 -14.03 1.18 9.42
CA LYS A 116 -13.55 2.55 9.70
C LYS A 116 -12.15 2.50 10.36
N ILE A 117 -11.15 3.03 9.66
CA ILE A 117 -9.78 3.17 10.17
C ILE A 117 -9.59 4.60 10.69
N CYS A 118 -9.03 4.76 11.90
CA CYS A 118 -8.54 6.08 12.33
C CYS A 118 -7.52 6.57 11.31
N SER A 119 -7.76 7.73 10.71
CA SER A 119 -6.85 8.31 9.74
C SER A 119 -6.64 9.80 9.97
N GLN A 120 -5.50 10.29 9.50
CA GLN A 120 -5.15 11.70 9.48
C GLN A 120 -4.66 12.06 8.08
N ALA A 121 -5.06 13.22 7.58
CA ALA A 121 -4.53 13.74 6.33
C ALA A 121 -3.09 14.24 6.52
N ILE A 122 -2.19 13.83 5.62
CA ILE A 122 -0.83 14.34 5.48
C ILE A 122 -0.66 14.65 3.99
N ASP A 123 -0.37 15.91 3.63
CA ASP A 123 -0.30 16.38 2.24
C ASP A 123 -1.58 16.13 1.42
N GLY A 124 -2.73 16.14 2.09
CA GLY A 124 -4.05 15.87 1.51
C GLY A 124 -4.38 14.40 1.30
N VAL A 125 -3.46 13.47 1.59
CA VAL A 125 -3.69 12.02 1.54
C VAL A 125 -3.98 11.49 2.94
N ARG A 126 -4.98 10.62 3.10
CA ARG A 126 -5.32 10.05 4.41
C ARG A 126 -4.42 8.85 4.70
N TYR A 127 -3.77 8.87 5.86
CA TYR A 127 -2.95 7.77 6.36
C TYR A 127 -3.47 7.27 7.70
N ALA A 128 -3.46 5.95 7.89
CA ALA A 128 -3.83 5.32 9.16
C ALA A 128 -3.04 5.92 10.33
N CYS A 129 -3.72 6.18 11.45
CA CYS A 129 -3.10 6.62 12.71
C CYS A 129 -2.16 5.54 13.25
N LEU A 130 -1.07 5.92 13.93
CA LEU A 130 -0.19 4.95 14.59
C LEU A 130 -0.93 4.07 15.60
N SER A 131 -1.95 4.62 16.29
CA SER A 131 -2.79 3.84 17.22
C SER A 131 -3.56 2.71 16.53
N ALA A 132 -4.08 2.95 15.31
CA ALA A 132 -4.75 1.91 14.53
C ALA A 132 -3.76 0.85 14.05
N VAL A 133 -2.58 1.28 13.58
CA VAL A 133 -1.51 0.37 13.16
C VAL A 133 -1.03 -0.51 14.31
N GLU A 134 -0.79 0.05 15.50
CA GLU A 134 -0.39 -0.71 16.68
C GLU A 134 -1.43 -1.75 17.08
N LYS A 135 -2.71 -1.37 17.04
CA LYS A 135 -3.83 -2.28 17.34
C LYS A 135 -3.83 -3.47 16.37
N ASP A 136 -3.72 -3.23 15.07
CA ASP A 136 -3.73 -4.28 14.05
C ASP A 136 -2.51 -5.21 14.18
N LYS A 137 -1.31 -4.65 14.42
CA LYS A 137 -0.09 -5.45 14.60
C LYS A 137 -0.12 -6.31 15.86
N ARG A 138 -0.61 -5.77 16.99
CA ARG A 138 -0.79 -6.55 18.22
C ARG A 138 -1.78 -7.70 18.00
N LYS A 139 -2.87 -7.46 17.27
CA LYS A 139 -3.82 -8.51 16.89
C LYS A 139 -3.16 -9.59 16.02
N ALA A 140 -2.35 -9.19 15.04
CA ALA A 140 -1.60 -10.13 14.20
C ALA A 140 -0.63 -10.99 15.03
N LEU A 141 0.11 -10.39 15.96
CA LEU A 141 1.03 -11.10 16.86
C LEU A 141 0.33 -12.11 17.77
N SER A 142 -0.93 -11.86 18.16
CA SER A 142 -1.72 -12.81 18.96
C SER A 142 -2.29 -13.98 18.16
N SER A 143 -2.25 -13.95 16.82
CA SER A 143 -2.85 -14.97 15.96
C SER A 143 -1.78 -15.85 15.32
N LYS A 144 -1.93 -17.18 15.45
CA LYS A 144 -1.07 -18.17 14.77
C LYS A 144 -1.20 -18.11 13.24
N GLU A 145 -2.36 -17.73 12.72
CA GLU A 145 -2.60 -17.56 11.28
C GLU A 145 -1.64 -16.55 10.64
N PHE A 146 -1.25 -15.53 11.40
CA PHE A 146 -0.35 -14.47 10.96
C PHE A 146 1.10 -14.68 11.40
N ALA A 147 1.51 -15.92 11.73
CA ALA A 147 2.87 -16.23 12.16
C ALA A 147 3.95 -15.70 11.19
N PHE A 148 3.69 -15.77 9.89
CA PHE A 148 4.58 -15.23 8.84
C PHE A 148 4.81 -13.70 8.93
N ARG A 149 3.93 -12.99 9.64
CA ARG A 149 4.03 -11.54 9.87
C ARG A 149 4.70 -11.19 11.20
N HIS A 150 4.80 -12.12 12.14
CA HIS A 150 5.14 -11.83 13.53
C HIS A 150 6.45 -11.06 13.67
N LYS A 151 7.52 -11.52 13.01
CA LYS A 151 8.81 -10.83 13.05
C LYS A 151 8.71 -9.38 12.57
N LYS A 152 8.09 -9.16 11.40
CA LYS A 152 7.93 -7.82 10.79
C LYS A 152 7.04 -6.91 11.64
N ASP A 153 5.95 -7.45 12.19
CA ASP A 153 5.01 -6.69 13.00
C ASP A 153 5.62 -6.32 14.38
N ALA A 154 6.46 -7.17 14.96
CA ALA A 154 7.20 -6.87 16.19
C ALA A 154 8.24 -5.74 15.97
N GLU A 155 9.03 -5.82 14.89
CA GLU A 155 10.00 -4.78 14.52
C GLU A 155 9.31 -3.43 14.26
N ASP A 156 8.18 -3.42 13.56
CA ASP A 156 7.41 -2.21 13.30
C ASP A 156 6.87 -1.60 14.62
N LEU A 157 6.43 -2.42 15.59
CA LEU A 157 6.00 -1.93 16.91
C LEU A 157 7.15 -1.32 17.72
N GLU A 158 8.34 -1.92 17.66
CA GLU A 158 9.53 -1.37 18.31
C GLU A 158 9.91 -0.01 17.72
N ARG A 159 9.90 0.12 16.39
CA ARG A 159 10.14 1.41 15.70
C ARG A 159 9.12 2.46 16.09
N ILE A 160 7.83 2.10 16.20
CA ILE A 160 6.78 3.01 16.67
C ILE A 160 7.02 3.43 18.12
N LYS A 161 7.45 2.51 18.99
CA LYS A 161 7.81 2.79 20.39
C LYS A 161 8.98 3.79 20.47
N ILE A 162 10.03 3.58 19.69
CA ILE A 162 11.18 4.49 19.60
C ILE A 162 10.72 5.88 19.13
N TYR A 163 9.95 5.95 18.05
CA TYR A 163 9.41 7.21 17.53
C TYR A 163 8.60 7.97 18.59
N LYS A 164 7.71 7.29 19.32
CA LYS A 164 6.91 7.89 20.40
C LYS A 164 7.78 8.37 21.56
N ARG A 165 8.84 7.65 21.93
CA ARG A 165 9.78 8.08 22.98
C ARG A 165 10.53 9.34 22.58
N THR A 166 11.02 9.39 21.33
CA THR A 166 11.84 10.50 20.83
C THR A 166 11.02 11.77 20.55
N PHE A 167 9.85 11.62 19.90
CA PHE A 167 9.07 12.76 19.41
C PHE A 167 7.77 13.00 20.18
N GLY A 168 7.26 11.98 20.90
CA GLY A 168 6.03 12.10 21.70
C GLY A 168 6.22 12.86 23.01
N TYR A 169 7.44 12.89 23.57
CA TYR A 169 7.75 13.64 24.79
C TYR A 169 7.79 15.17 24.56
N ARG A 170 8.17 15.61 23.35
CA ARG A 170 8.30 17.04 23.01
C ARG A 170 6.97 17.78 22.81
N ARG A 171 5.83 17.09 22.66
CA ARG A 171 4.51 17.73 22.47
C ARG A 171 3.75 18.05 23.76
N ARG A 172 4.35 17.81 24.94
CA ARG A 172 3.75 18.10 26.26
C ARG A 172 4.48 19.22 27.02
N ARG A 173 5.25 20.06 26.33
CA ARG A 173 5.85 21.28 26.89
C ARG A 173 5.41 22.46 26.04
#